data_AF-A0AA92RBQ5-F1
#
_entry.id   AF-A0AA92RBQ5-F1
#
_cell.length_a   1.000
_cell.length_b   1.000
_cell.length_c   1.000
_cell.angle_alpha   90.00
_cell.angle_beta   90.00
_cell.angle_gamma   90.00
#
_symmetry.space_group_name_H-M   'P 1'
#
loop_
_entity.id
_entity.type
_entity.pdbx_description
1 polymer ?
#
loop_
_entity_poly.entity_id
_entity_poly.type
_entity_poly.pdbx_seq_one_letter_code
_entity_poly.pdbx_strand_id
1 'polypeptide(L)'
;MRKELGTPGAVVGAFALVLLFGGLTLAIYPGWDKIGAWASKSDAPAWVQAVGSVVAILASGAIAWWQLIATRNFQRETSRQRAIVMVETIGALSRAHLGELESFSAMVDRHNYLATLDYMERLDARALFLTAEQAAQSIPLHELPDAETVRLLIDLQNAIRTNRDAASKLRDHIMAGEGDWAPILFPLGPNIEGLRLLLDKNSAALKRAEAL
;
A
#
# COMPACT_ATOMS: atom_id res chain seq x y z
N MET A 1 10.04 16.72 -14.37
CA MET A 1 9.42 18.01 -14.00
C MET A 1 8.21 18.30 -14.89
N ARG A 2 7.06 17.65 -14.66
CA ARG A 2 5.79 18.10 -15.26
C ARG A 2 5.22 19.17 -14.35
N LYS A 3 5.40 20.43 -14.75
CA LYS A 3 5.03 21.61 -13.96
C LYS A 3 3.53 21.68 -13.72
N GLU A 4 3.20 22.13 -12.52
CA GLU A 4 1.92 22.31 -11.86
C GLU A 4 0.93 23.29 -12.53
N LEU A 5 0.73 23.19 -13.85
CA LEU A 5 -0.26 24.01 -14.56
C LEU A 5 -1.73 23.63 -14.25
N GLY A 6 -1.94 22.59 -13.44
CA GLY A 6 -3.25 22.11 -13.02
C GLY A 6 -3.59 22.39 -11.55
N THR A 7 -2.88 23.28 -10.86
CA THR A 7 -3.30 23.68 -9.51
C THR A 7 -4.58 24.51 -9.59
N PRO A 8 -5.53 24.38 -8.65
CA PRO A 8 -6.75 25.20 -8.62
C PRO A 8 -6.46 26.71 -8.72
N GLY A 9 -5.34 27.14 -8.13
CA GLY A 9 -4.86 28.52 -8.23
C GLY A 9 -4.50 28.97 -9.65
N ALA A 10 -3.93 28.09 -10.48
CA ALA A 10 -3.62 28.40 -11.88
C ALA A 10 -4.88 28.57 -12.73
N VAL A 11 -5.91 27.75 -12.49
CA VAL A 11 -7.21 27.85 -13.19
C VAL A 11 -7.93 29.14 -12.78
N VAL A 12 -7.97 29.45 -11.48
CA VAL A 12 -8.56 30.70 -10.97
C VAL A 12 -7.79 31.92 -11.51
N GLY A 13 -6.46 31.87 -11.51
CA GLY A 13 -5.60 32.92 -12.06
C GLY A 13 -5.80 33.12 -13.57
N ALA A 14 -5.92 32.04 -14.34
CA ALA A 14 -6.21 32.10 -15.77
C ALA A 14 -7.61 32.67 -16.05
N PHE A 15 -8.61 32.30 -15.26
CA PHE A 15 -9.97 32.83 -15.40
C PHE A 15 -10.03 34.32 -15.06
N ALA A 16 -9.34 34.76 -13.99
CA ALA A 16 -9.21 36.16 -13.63
C ALA A 16 -8.50 36.95 -14.73
N LEU A 17 -7.42 36.41 -15.32
CA LEU A 17 -6.73 37.01 -16.46
C LEU A 17 -7.64 37.14 -17.69
N VAL A 18 -8.41 36.10 -18.02
CA VAL A 18 -9.36 36.14 -19.15
C VAL A 18 -10.44 37.20 -18.93
N LEU A 19 -10.99 37.32 -17.71
CA LEU A 19 -11.97 38.37 -17.40
C LEU A 19 -11.34 39.78 -17.49
N LEU A 20 -10.12 39.93 -16.99
CA LEU A 20 -9.41 41.21 -16.96
C LEU A 20 -9.01 41.64 -18.37
N PHE A 21 -8.38 40.76 -19.15
CA PHE A 21 -8.00 41.02 -20.54
C PHE A 21 -9.20 41.11 -21.47
N GLY A 22 -10.22 40.27 -21.28
CA GLY A 22 -11.48 40.32 -22.03
C GLY A 22 -12.24 41.63 -21.78
N GLY A 23 -12.31 42.07 -20.52
CA GLY A 23 -12.83 43.38 -20.16
C GLY A 23 -12.03 44.52 -20.79
N LEU A 24 -10.70 44.42 -20.78
CA LEU A 24 -9.80 45.41 -21.39
C LEU A 24 -9.95 45.46 -22.92
N THR A 25 -10.10 44.31 -23.59
CA THR A 25 -10.29 44.26 -25.05
C THR A 25 -11.65 44.83 -25.44
N LEU A 26 -12.71 44.51 -24.69
CA LEU A 26 -14.03 45.12 -24.88
C LEU A 26 -14.01 46.64 -24.67
N ALA A 27 -13.25 47.11 -23.67
CA ALA A 27 -13.06 48.54 -23.42
C ALA A 27 -12.37 49.26 -24.59
N ILE A 28 -11.44 48.60 -25.28
CA ILE A 28 -10.71 49.15 -26.44
C ILE A 28 -11.53 49.02 -27.74
N TYR A 29 -12.27 47.93 -27.93
CA TYR A 29 -13.05 47.65 -29.14
C TYR A 29 -14.28 46.84 -28.74
N PRO A 30 -15.51 47.38 -28.77
CA PRO A 30 -16.01 48.49 -29.60
C PRO A 30 -15.94 49.91 -28.98
N GLY A 31 -15.36 50.06 -27.78
CA GLY A 31 -15.27 51.34 -27.04
C GLY A 31 -16.38 51.51 -26.00
N TRP A 32 -16.08 52.22 -24.90
CA TRP A 32 -17.00 52.41 -23.77
C TRP A 32 -18.35 53.03 -24.16
N ASP A 33 -18.38 53.92 -25.14
CA ASP A 33 -19.62 54.57 -25.59
C ASP A 33 -20.62 53.57 -26.20
N LYS A 34 -20.12 52.60 -26.99
CA LYS A 34 -20.98 51.57 -27.60
C LYS A 34 -21.46 50.55 -26.56
N ILE A 35 -20.62 50.22 -25.59
CA ILE A 35 -21.00 49.36 -24.46
C ILE A 35 -22.04 50.08 -23.59
N GLY A 36 -21.84 51.38 -23.31
CA GLY A 36 -22.79 52.20 -22.55
C GLY A 36 -24.13 52.35 -23.25
N ALA A 37 -24.14 52.58 -24.56
CA ALA A 37 -25.36 52.65 -25.37
C ALA A 37 -26.09 51.30 -25.51
N TRP A 38 -25.37 50.18 -25.39
CA TRP A 38 -25.99 48.85 -25.34
C TRP A 38 -26.50 48.54 -23.92
N ALA A 39 -25.71 48.83 -22.89
CA ALA A 39 -26.05 48.61 -21.49
C ALA A 39 -27.22 49.48 -21.00
N SER A 40 -27.45 50.64 -21.64
CA SER A 40 -28.61 51.49 -21.38
C SER A 40 -29.92 50.95 -21.95
N LYS A 41 -29.89 49.87 -22.75
CA LYS A 41 -31.11 49.17 -23.18
C LYS A 41 -31.68 48.35 -22.03
N SER A 42 -33.01 48.34 -21.88
CA SER A 42 -33.70 47.61 -20.79
C SER A 42 -33.36 46.11 -20.72
N ASP A 43 -33.02 45.51 -21.87
CA ASP A 43 -32.85 44.06 -22.00
C ASP A 43 -31.39 43.62 -21.80
N ALA A 44 -30.43 44.56 -21.79
CA ALA A 44 -29.02 44.25 -21.66
C ALA A 44 -28.67 43.52 -20.34
N PRO A 45 -29.20 43.91 -19.16
CA PRO A 45 -28.97 43.17 -17.91
C PRO A 45 -29.47 41.73 -17.98
N ALA A 46 -30.64 41.50 -18.57
CA ALA A 46 -31.23 40.17 -18.71
C ALA A 46 -30.38 39.26 -19.60
N TRP A 47 -29.82 39.81 -20.69
CA TRP A 47 -28.93 39.08 -21.58
C TRP A 47 -27.60 38.70 -20.89
N VAL A 48 -26.96 39.62 -20.18
CA VAL A 48 -25.72 39.35 -19.43
C VAL A 48 -25.93 38.25 -18.39
N GLN A 49 -27.04 38.31 -17.67
CA GLN A 49 -27.39 37.31 -16.67
C GLN A 49 -27.57 35.93 -17.31
N ALA A 50 -28.29 35.85 -18.43
CA ALA A 50 -28.50 34.59 -19.13
C ALA A 50 -27.16 33.97 -19.59
N VAL A 51 -26.31 34.76 -20.26
CA VAL A 51 -25.00 34.28 -20.74
C VAL A 51 -24.09 33.91 -19.57
N GLY A 52 -24.05 34.74 -18.52
CA GLY A 52 -23.27 34.46 -17.31
C GLY A 52 -23.70 33.17 -16.63
N SER A 53 -25.01 32.90 -16.56
CA SER A 53 -25.53 31.66 -15.96
C SER A 53 -25.12 30.42 -16.76
N VAL A 54 -25.17 30.48 -18.10
CA VAL A 54 -24.75 29.37 -18.97
C VAL A 54 -23.26 29.09 -18.81
N VAL A 55 -22.42 30.14 -18.82
CA VAL A 55 -20.98 29.99 -18.62
C VAL A 55 -20.67 29.42 -17.23
N ALA A 56 -21.35 29.89 -16.18
CA ALA A 56 -21.17 29.37 -14.83
C ALA A 56 -21.56 27.89 -14.72
N ILE A 57 -22.63 27.46 -15.39
CA ILE A 57 -23.04 26.05 -15.44
C ILE A 57 -21.99 25.22 -16.17
N LEU A 58 -21.50 25.66 -17.33
CA LEU A 58 -20.47 24.94 -18.07
C LEU A 58 -19.15 24.84 -17.27
N ALA A 59 -18.75 25.93 -16.60
CA ALA A 59 -17.56 25.97 -15.77
C ALA A 59 -17.68 25.02 -14.56
N SER A 60 -18.83 25.00 -13.88
CA SER A 60 -19.05 24.09 -12.76
C SER A 60 -19.04 22.62 -13.21
N GLY A 61 -19.64 22.31 -14.37
CA GLY A 61 -19.56 20.97 -14.97
C GLY A 61 -18.13 20.54 -15.30
N ALA A 62 -17.31 21.43 -15.87
CA ALA A 62 -15.91 21.15 -16.18
C ALA A 62 -15.07 20.89 -14.91
N ILE A 63 -15.28 21.67 -13.85
CA ILE A 63 -14.60 21.48 -12.56
C ILE A 63 -15.00 20.14 -11.94
N ALA A 64 -16.29 19.81 -11.93
CA ALA A 64 -16.78 18.53 -11.40
C ALA A 64 -16.18 17.33 -12.15
N TRP A 65 -16.12 17.42 -13.49
CA TRP A 65 -15.49 16.38 -14.32
C TRP A 65 -14.00 16.22 -14.01
N TRP A 66 -13.28 17.33 -13.86
CA TRP A 66 -11.85 17.31 -13.54
C TRP A 66 -11.60 16.72 -12.14
N GLN A 67 -12.39 17.10 -11.14
CA GLN A 67 -12.34 16.52 -9.80
C GLN A 67 -12.59 15.01 -9.84
N LEU A 68 -13.57 14.54 -10.60
CA LEU A 68 -13.85 13.11 -10.73
C LEU A 68 -12.64 12.33 -11.28
N ILE A 69 -11.97 12.86 -12.30
CA ILE A 69 -10.76 12.23 -12.87
C ILE A 69 -9.61 12.26 -11.85
N ALA A 70 -9.39 13.39 -11.20
CA ALA A 70 -8.34 13.55 -10.19
C ALA A 70 -8.54 12.57 -9.02
N THR A 71 -9.77 12.47 -8.49
CA THR A 71 -10.13 11.53 -7.43
C THR A 71 -9.93 10.08 -7.88
N ARG A 72 -10.32 9.73 -9.11
CA ARG A 72 -10.08 8.38 -9.66
C ARG A 72 -8.60 8.04 -9.74
N ASN A 73 -7.78 8.96 -10.23
CA ASN A 73 -6.33 8.77 -10.32
C ASN A 73 -5.70 8.65 -8.93
N PHE A 74 -6.11 9.50 -7.98
CA PHE A 74 -5.66 9.45 -6.60
C PHE A 74 -6.04 8.13 -5.90
N GLN A 75 -7.27 7.65 -6.12
CA GLN A 75 -7.73 6.36 -5.59
C GLN A 75 -6.93 5.20 -6.17
N ARG A 76 -6.62 5.22 -7.47
CA ARG A 76 -5.76 4.20 -8.11
C ARG A 76 -4.36 4.20 -7.52
N GLU A 77 -3.75 5.37 -7.41
CA GLU A 77 -2.41 5.52 -6.83
C GLU A 77 -2.37 5.05 -5.37
N THR A 78 -3.35 5.46 -4.57
CA THR A 78 -3.47 5.03 -3.17
C THR A 78 -3.66 3.52 -3.07
N SER A 79 -4.47 2.92 -3.95
CA SER A 79 -4.69 1.47 -3.97
C SER A 79 -3.41 0.71 -4.35
N ARG A 80 -2.65 1.22 -5.32
CA ARG A 80 -1.34 0.67 -5.71
C ARG A 80 -0.33 0.75 -4.58
N GLN A 81 -0.20 1.90 -3.92
CA GLN A 81 0.71 2.07 -2.79
C GLN A 81 0.36 1.14 -1.63
N ARG A 82 -0.94 0.98 -1.33
CA ARG A 82 -1.39 0.00 -0.33
C ARG A 82 -1.02 -1.43 -0.71
N ALA A 83 -1.21 -1.82 -1.98
CA ALA A 83 -0.82 -3.14 -2.46
C ALA A 83 0.67 -3.42 -2.26
N ILE A 84 1.53 -2.44 -2.64
CA ILE A 84 2.98 -2.52 -2.46
C ILE A 84 3.34 -2.72 -0.98
N VAL A 85 2.82 -1.85 -0.09
CA VAL A 85 3.09 -1.92 1.35
C VAL A 85 2.65 -3.26 1.96
N MET A 86 1.50 -3.82 1.54
CA MET A 86 1.04 -5.11 2.03
C MET A 86 1.97 -6.26 1.59
N VAL A 87 2.39 -6.28 0.32
CA VAL A 87 3.33 -7.30 -0.19
C VAL A 87 4.68 -7.18 0.50
N GLU A 88 5.21 -5.96 0.68
CA GLU A 88 6.45 -5.69 1.42
C GLU A 88 6.36 -6.15 2.87
N THR A 89 5.22 -5.93 3.53
CA THR A 89 4.98 -6.36 4.91
C THR A 89 5.06 -7.88 5.02
N ILE A 90 4.42 -8.62 4.11
CA ILE A 90 4.50 -10.09 4.07
C ILE A 90 5.95 -10.53 3.85
N GLY A 91 6.69 -9.88 2.95
CA GLY A 91 8.10 -10.18 2.69
C GLY A 91 9.02 -9.86 3.88
N ALA A 92 8.74 -8.78 4.63
CA ALA A 92 9.46 -8.43 5.84
C ALA A 92 9.23 -9.46 6.95
N LEU A 93 7.98 -9.87 7.19
CA LEU A 93 7.63 -10.91 8.15
C LEU A 93 8.27 -12.25 7.78
N SER A 94 8.25 -12.61 6.50
CA SER A 94 8.87 -13.84 5.99
C SER A 94 10.38 -13.85 6.22
N ARG A 95 11.07 -12.74 5.97
CA ARG A 95 12.52 -12.59 6.23
C ARG A 95 12.85 -12.64 7.72
N ALA A 96 12.06 -11.97 8.55
CA ALA A 96 12.24 -12.00 10.00
C ALA A 96 12.11 -13.43 10.52
N HIS A 97 11.04 -14.13 10.13
CA HIS A 97 10.80 -15.52 10.52
C HIS A 97 11.87 -16.49 9.98
N LEU A 98 12.34 -16.30 8.75
CA LEU A 98 13.46 -17.06 8.20
C LEU A 98 14.75 -16.86 9.02
N GLY A 99 15.07 -15.62 9.38
CA GLY A 99 16.25 -15.30 10.20
C GLY A 99 16.19 -15.92 11.60
N GLU A 100 15.02 -15.95 12.22
CA GLU A 100 14.80 -16.64 13.50
C GLU A 100 15.02 -18.15 13.35
N LEU A 101 14.52 -18.77 12.27
CA LEU A 101 14.72 -20.20 12.03
C LEU A 101 16.16 -20.58 11.71
N GLU A 102 16.86 -19.78 10.91
CA GLU A 102 18.27 -20.02 10.61
C GLU A 102 19.11 -19.89 11.87
N SER A 103 18.81 -18.90 12.74
CA SER A 103 19.45 -18.73 14.05
C SER A 103 19.18 -19.92 14.96
N PHE A 104 17.92 -20.39 14.99
CA PHE A 104 17.51 -21.56 15.75
C PHE A 104 18.20 -22.84 15.26
N SER A 105 18.20 -23.08 13.94
CA SER A 105 18.87 -24.24 13.33
C SER A 105 20.36 -24.24 13.63
N ALA A 106 21.04 -23.10 13.43
CA ALA A 106 22.47 -22.98 13.69
C ALA A 106 22.84 -23.20 15.17
N MET A 107 21.94 -22.86 16.09
CA MET A 107 22.12 -23.13 17.51
C MET A 107 22.03 -24.63 17.80
N VAL A 108 21.05 -25.31 17.22
CA VAL A 108 20.88 -26.75 17.43
C VAL A 108 22.03 -27.55 16.78
N ASP A 109 22.45 -27.19 15.57
CA ASP A 109 23.51 -27.88 14.82
C ASP A 109 24.87 -27.85 15.54
N ARG A 110 25.13 -26.86 16.39
CA ARG A 110 26.40 -26.76 17.14
C ARG A 110 26.57 -27.82 18.22
N HIS A 111 25.65 -28.79 18.36
CA HIS A 111 25.73 -29.91 19.31
C HIS A 111 25.96 -29.48 20.76
N ASN A 112 25.70 -28.21 21.10
CA ASN A 112 25.81 -27.73 22.46
C ASN A 112 24.45 -27.92 23.12
N TYR A 113 24.17 -29.18 23.49
CA TYR A 113 22.92 -29.60 24.12
C TYR A 113 22.56 -28.68 25.30
N LEU A 114 23.54 -28.35 26.14
CA LEU A 114 23.34 -27.46 27.29
C LEU A 114 22.98 -26.03 26.90
N ALA A 115 23.59 -25.48 25.84
CA ALA A 115 23.23 -24.15 25.34
C ALA A 115 21.85 -24.14 24.66
N THR A 116 21.47 -25.23 23.99
CA THR A 116 20.14 -25.39 23.39
C THR A 116 19.07 -25.48 24.48
N LEU A 117 19.35 -26.21 25.56
CA LEU A 117 18.50 -26.30 26.75
C LEU A 117 18.33 -24.94 27.44
N ASP A 118 19.42 -24.26 27.77
CA ASP A 118 19.39 -22.94 28.43
C ASP A 118 18.66 -21.91 27.55
N TYR A 119 18.86 -21.95 26.24
CA TYR A 119 18.13 -21.10 25.30
C TYR A 119 16.64 -21.44 25.24
N MET A 120 16.26 -22.72 25.15
CA MET A 120 14.86 -23.15 25.10
C MET A 120 14.11 -22.95 26.41
N GLU A 121 14.82 -22.94 27.54
CA GLU A 121 14.26 -22.65 28.85
C GLU A 121 14.07 -21.15 29.07
N ARG A 122 15.01 -20.32 28.58
CA ARG A 122 14.95 -18.85 28.70
C ARG A 122 14.05 -18.18 27.66
N LEU A 123 14.18 -18.56 26.40
CA LEU A 123 13.23 -18.19 25.38
C LEU A 123 12.16 -19.26 25.40
N ASP A 124 11.01 -18.92 26.00
CA ASP A 124 9.80 -19.70 25.78
C ASP A 124 9.66 -19.91 24.27
N ALA A 125 9.98 -21.12 23.79
CA ALA A 125 10.06 -21.40 22.35
C ALA A 125 8.73 -21.08 21.64
N ARG A 126 7.63 -20.99 22.40
CA ARG A 126 6.35 -20.48 21.93
C ARG A 126 6.40 -18.98 21.64
N ALA A 127 7.00 -18.17 22.49
CA ALA A 127 7.11 -16.73 22.36
C ALA A 127 7.89 -16.29 21.11
N LEU A 128 8.91 -17.06 20.70
CA LEU A 128 9.71 -16.80 19.49
C LEU A 128 8.83 -16.68 18.24
N PHE A 129 7.91 -17.63 18.05
CA PHE A 129 7.05 -17.66 16.87
C PHE A 129 5.73 -16.91 17.08
N LEU A 130 5.32 -16.68 18.33
CA LEU A 130 4.05 -16.01 18.66
C LEU A 130 3.97 -14.61 18.06
N THR A 131 5.07 -13.84 18.11
CA THR A 131 5.08 -12.46 17.62
C THR A 131 4.89 -12.41 16.09
N ALA A 132 5.62 -13.27 15.36
CA ALA A 132 5.48 -13.39 13.92
C ALA A 132 4.10 -13.92 13.52
N GLU A 133 3.56 -14.89 14.27
CA GLU A 133 2.22 -15.44 14.06
C GLU A 133 1.14 -14.38 14.26
N GLN A 134 1.18 -13.63 15.37
CA GLN A 134 0.23 -12.55 15.66
C GLN A 134 0.30 -11.44 14.63
N ALA A 135 1.51 -11.05 14.20
CA ALA A 135 1.71 -10.07 13.15
C ALA A 135 1.16 -10.56 11.80
N ALA A 136 1.35 -11.84 11.46
CA ALA A 136 0.78 -12.41 10.24
C ALA A 136 -0.76 -12.55 10.32
N GLN A 137 -1.32 -12.82 11.50
CA GLN A 137 -2.77 -12.93 11.71
C GLN A 137 -3.49 -11.59 11.76
N SER A 138 -2.79 -10.51 12.09
CA SER A 138 -3.37 -9.16 12.14
C SER A 138 -3.54 -8.53 10.75
N ILE A 139 -2.95 -9.12 9.71
CA ILE A 139 -3.10 -8.64 8.32
C ILE A 139 -4.51 -9.03 7.82
N PRO A 140 -5.39 -8.05 7.52
CA PRO A 140 -6.76 -8.33 7.10
C PRO A 140 -6.80 -8.90 5.67
N LEU A 141 -7.28 -10.15 5.53
CA LEU A 141 -7.31 -10.85 4.24
C LEU A 141 -8.09 -10.13 3.14
N HIS A 142 -9.14 -9.38 3.51
CA HIS A 142 -10.00 -8.66 2.57
C HIS A 142 -9.38 -7.36 2.04
N GLU A 143 -8.29 -6.89 2.64
CA GLU A 143 -7.55 -5.72 2.16
C GLU A 143 -6.39 -6.09 1.22
N LEU A 144 -6.11 -7.39 1.06
CA LEU A 144 -5.05 -7.85 0.18
C LEU A 144 -5.42 -7.62 -1.29
N PRO A 145 -4.46 -7.20 -2.13
CA PRO A 145 -4.76 -6.69 -3.47
C PRO A 145 -5.29 -7.75 -4.43
N ASP A 146 -4.86 -9.00 -4.26
CA ASP A 146 -5.23 -10.12 -5.13
C ASP A 146 -5.15 -11.47 -4.40
N ALA A 147 -5.72 -12.50 -5.04
CA ALA A 147 -5.76 -13.86 -4.52
C ALA A 147 -4.38 -14.50 -4.35
N GLU A 148 -3.36 -14.02 -5.07
CA GLU A 148 -2.01 -14.55 -4.93
C GLU A 148 -1.34 -14.03 -3.67
N THR A 149 -1.51 -12.75 -3.36
CA THR A 149 -1.03 -12.14 -2.11
C THR A 149 -1.72 -12.78 -0.90
N VAL A 150 -3.01 -13.11 -1.01
CA VAL A 150 -3.73 -13.91 -0.01
C VAL A 150 -3.07 -15.27 0.19
N ARG A 151 -2.73 -15.98 -0.89
CA ARG A 151 -2.04 -17.28 -0.80
C ARG A 151 -0.67 -17.14 -0.14
N LEU A 152 0.12 -16.10 -0.47
CA LEU A 152 1.41 -15.85 0.16
C LEU A 152 1.29 -15.68 1.68
N LEU A 153 0.29 -14.93 2.13
CA LEU A 153 0.05 -14.76 3.57
C LEU A 153 -0.38 -16.07 4.24
N ILE A 154 -1.27 -16.85 3.60
CA ILE A 154 -1.70 -18.16 4.11
C ILE A 154 -0.51 -19.13 4.19
N ASP A 155 0.32 -19.19 3.15
CA ASP A 155 1.53 -20.01 3.12
C ASP A 155 2.49 -19.61 4.25
N LEU A 156 2.67 -18.31 4.49
CA LEU A 156 3.48 -17.80 5.59
C LEU A 156 2.89 -18.21 6.96
N GLN A 157 1.59 -18.01 7.18
CA GLN A 157 0.91 -18.40 8.42
C GLN A 157 1.03 -19.91 8.68
N ASN A 158 0.88 -20.74 7.64
CA ASN A 158 1.05 -22.19 7.74
C ASN A 158 2.50 -22.57 8.05
N ALA A 159 3.48 -21.91 7.43
CA ALA A 159 4.90 -22.14 7.72
C ALA A 159 5.24 -21.75 9.17
N ILE A 160 4.75 -20.60 9.66
CA ILE A 160 4.92 -20.18 11.06
C ILE A 160 4.33 -21.21 12.01
N ARG A 161 3.08 -21.65 11.78
CA ARG A 161 2.42 -22.66 12.63
C ARG A 161 3.19 -23.98 12.65
N THR A 162 3.59 -24.47 11.49
CA THR A 162 4.35 -25.73 11.36
C THR A 162 5.67 -25.65 12.11
N ASN A 163 6.38 -24.52 12.01
CA ASN A 163 7.65 -24.31 12.71
C ASN A 163 7.48 -24.19 14.21
N ARG A 164 6.45 -23.47 14.68
CA ARG A 164 6.11 -23.38 16.09
C ARG A 164 5.81 -24.75 16.68
N ASP A 165 5.01 -25.56 15.97
CA ASP A 165 4.64 -26.89 16.42
C ASP A 165 5.87 -27.84 16.43
N ALA A 166 6.77 -27.72 15.45
CA ALA A 166 8.04 -28.44 15.43
C ALA A 166 8.96 -28.03 16.60
N ALA A 167 9.10 -26.74 16.87
CA ALA A 167 9.90 -26.22 17.98
C ALA A 167 9.32 -26.64 19.34
N SER A 168 7.99 -26.67 19.50
CA SER A 168 7.35 -27.18 20.71
C SER A 168 7.65 -28.67 20.91
N LYS A 169 7.54 -29.50 19.85
CA LYS A 169 7.86 -30.93 19.93
C LYS A 169 9.32 -31.17 20.27
N LEU A 170 10.23 -30.37 19.71
CA LEU A 170 11.65 -30.44 20.04
C LEU A 170 11.91 -30.13 21.51
N ARG A 171 11.30 -29.05 22.02
CA ARG A 171 11.37 -28.72 23.43
C ARG A 171 10.86 -29.86 24.31
N ASP A 172 9.69 -30.41 23.99
CA ASP A 172 9.06 -31.47 24.80
C ASP A 172 9.93 -32.72 24.83
N HIS A 173 10.52 -33.10 23.70
CA HIS A 173 11.49 -34.20 23.63
C HIS A 173 12.73 -33.89 24.47
N ILE A 174 13.28 -32.66 24.38
CA ILE A 174 14.47 -32.24 25.15
C ILE A 174 14.24 -32.35 26.64
N MET A 175 13.07 -31.89 27.10
CA MET A 175 12.66 -31.97 28.49
C MET A 175 12.41 -33.42 28.96
N ALA A 176 12.07 -34.33 28.05
CA ALA A 176 11.94 -35.76 28.34
C ALA A 176 13.29 -36.50 28.45
N GLY A 177 14.40 -35.88 28.02
CA GLY A 177 15.74 -36.48 28.07
C GLY A 177 15.98 -37.58 27.02
N GLU A 178 15.19 -37.61 25.95
CA GLU A 178 15.29 -38.60 24.88
C GLU A 178 16.46 -38.28 23.93
N GLY A 179 17.59 -38.99 24.03
CA GLY A 179 18.86 -38.60 23.40
C GLY A 179 18.96 -38.56 21.86
N ASP A 180 17.90 -38.88 21.10
CA ASP A 180 17.92 -38.87 19.63
C ASP A 180 17.02 -37.77 19.03
N TRP A 181 17.60 -36.57 18.90
CA TRP A 181 16.92 -35.36 18.43
C TRP A 181 16.77 -35.27 16.90
N ALA A 182 17.50 -36.10 16.15
CA ALA A 182 17.61 -36.00 14.69
C ALA A 182 16.26 -36.09 13.95
N PRO A 183 15.31 -36.97 14.33
CA PRO A 183 14.00 -37.05 13.68
C PRO A 183 13.16 -35.78 13.82
N ILE A 184 13.41 -34.97 14.87
CA ILE A 184 12.62 -33.77 15.17
C ILE A 184 13.21 -32.53 14.50
N LEU A 185 14.50 -32.55 14.15
CA LEU A 185 15.17 -31.47 13.42
C LEU A 185 15.01 -31.59 11.90
N PHE A 186 14.71 -32.79 11.41
CA PHE A 186 14.42 -33.08 10.01
C PHE A 186 13.39 -32.13 9.32
N PRO A 187 12.32 -31.63 9.98
CA PRO A 187 11.37 -30.73 9.34
C PRO A 187 11.89 -29.29 9.13
N LEU A 188 12.94 -28.87 9.84
CA LEU A 188 13.42 -27.47 9.77
C LEU A 188 14.01 -27.13 8.40
N GLY A 189 14.79 -28.04 7.81
CA GLY A 189 15.40 -27.86 6.48
C GLY A 189 14.36 -27.58 5.38
N PRO A 190 13.36 -28.47 5.19
CA PRO A 190 12.27 -28.25 4.25
C PRO A 190 11.48 -26.95 4.50
N ASN A 191 11.29 -26.55 5.76
CA ASN A 191 10.57 -25.33 6.09
C ASN A 191 11.38 -24.05 5.81
N ILE A 192 12.70 -24.08 6.03
CA ILE A 192 13.63 -23.01 5.62
C ILE A 192 13.57 -22.83 4.11
N GLU A 193 13.65 -23.93 3.35
CA GLU A 193 13.57 -23.87 1.88
C GLU A 193 12.19 -23.40 1.40
N GLY A 194 11.11 -23.84 2.04
CA GLY A 194 9.76 -23.35 1.76
C GLY A 194 9.60 -21.84 1.98
N LEU A 195 10.22 -21.29 3.03
CA LEU A 195 10.22 -19.84 3.28
C LEU A 195 11.07 -19.05 2.28
N ARG A 196 12.20 -19.61 1.83
CA ARG A 196 13.00 -19.01 0.73
C ARG A 196 12.19 -18.95 -0.56
N LEU A 197 11.51 -20.04 -0.91
CA LEU A 197 10.60 -20.06 -2.06
C LEU A 197 9.45 -19.04 -1.92
N LEU A 198 8.92 -18.88 -0.70
CA LEU A 198 7.89 -17.88 -0.42
C LEU A 198 8.43 -16.46 -0.64
N LEU A 199 9.66 -16.16 -0.19
CA LEU A 199 10.33 -14.88 -0.42
C LEU A 199 10.54 -14.61 -1.92
N ASP A 200 10.93 -15.62 -2.69
CA ASP A 200 11.08 -15.48 -4.14
C ASP A 200 9.74 -15.14 -4.80
N LYS A 201 8.67 -15.85 -4.44
CA LYS A 201 7.31 -15.54 -4.92
C LYS A 201 6.84 -14.15 -4.49
N ASN A 202 7.14 -13.75 -3.25
CA ASN A 202 6.82 -12.41 -2.74
C ASN A 202 7.56 -11.32 -3.54
N SER A 203 8.83 -11.53 -3.89
CA SER A 203 9.59 -10.60 -4.74
C SER A 203 8.98 -10.46 -6.14
N ALA A 204 8.44 -11.54 -6.70
CA ALA A 204 7.74 -11.52 -7.99
C ALA A 204 6.37 -10.86 -7.91
N ALA A 205 5.66 -11.00 -6.78
CA ALA A 205 4.43 -10.27 -6.50
C ALA A 205 4.70 -8.76 -6.35
N LEU A 206 5.78 -8.38 -5.66
CA LEU A 206 6.17 -6.99 -5.46
C LEU A 206 6.44 -6.29 -6.80
N LYS A 207 7.25 -6.91 -7.67
CA LYS A 207 7.52 -6.38 -9.03
C LYS A 207 6.25 -6.17 -9.85
N ARG A 208 5.23 -7.01 -9.66
CA ARG A 208 3.93 -6.86 -10.34
C ARG A 208 3.10 -5.73 -9.74
N ALA A 209 3.08 -5.60 -8.41
CA ALA A 209 2.43 -4.47 -7.74
C ALA A 209 3.08 -3.13 -8.13
N GLU A 210 4.40 -3.11 -8.32
CA GLU A 210 5.13 -1.96 -8.85
C GLU A 210 4.85 -1.66 -10.32
N ALA A 211 4.30 -2.60 -11.10
CA ALA A 211 4.02 -2.42 -12.52
C ALA A 211 2.58 -1.92 -12.83
N LEU A 212 1.68 -1.96 -11.84
CA LEU A 212 0.28 -1.50 -11.95
C LEU A 212 0.14 0.03 -12.03
#